data_AF-A0A154W9U7-F1
#
_entry.id   AF-A0A154W9U7-F1
#
_cell.length_a   1.000
_cell.length_b   1.000
_cell.length_c   1.000
_cell.angle_alpha   90.00
_cell.angle_beta   90.00
_cell.angle_gamma   90.00
#
_symmetry.space_group_name_H-M   'P 1'
#
loop_
_entity.id
_entity.type
_entity.pdbx_description
1 polymer ?
#
loop_
_entity_poly.entity_id
_entity_poly.type
_entity_poly.pdbx_seq_one_letter_code
_entity_poly.pdbx_strand_id
1 'polypeptide(L)'
;MVPLNKEHSRKALLTLVSRQFDDIAQRVERDIHQHANASPVPAAVGFMLYFLRNADGEPLKDTVLTKHGINRIHMEETEGFRKLRDTCQRKQLGSRLEEHFYTHQPNLTRIYKVVVDGWA
;
A
#
# COMPACT_ATOMS: atom_id res chain seq x y z
N MET A 1 -24.38 5.82 -16.55
CA MET A 1 -23.95 4.50 -17.10
C MET A 1 -22.45 4.52 -17.27
N VAL A 2 -21.71 3.73 -16.49
CA VAL A 2 -20.26 3.57 -16.67
C VAL A 2 -20.06 2.52 -17.78
N PRO A 3 -19.22 2.74 -18.79
CA PRO A 3 -19.02 1.74 -19.84
C PRO A 3 -18.46 0.45 -19.26
N LEU A 4 -18.98 -0.72 -19.70
CA LEU A 4 -18.60 -2.06 -19.23
C LEU A 4 -17.08 -2.28 -19.16
N ASN A 5 -16.33 -1.73 -20.12
CA ASN A 5 -14.87 -1.82 -20.14
C ASN A 5 -14.22 -1.08 -18.95
N LYS A 6 -14.77 0.06 -18.55
CA LYS A 6 -14.27 0.86 -17.42
C LYS A 6 -14.56 0.19 -16.07
N GLU A 7 -15.69 -0.51 -15.92
CA GLU A 7 -15.98 -1.31 -14.73
C GLU A 7 -15.04 -2.52 -14.61
N HIS A 8 -14.77 -3.20 -15.73
CA HIS A 8 -13.80 -4.29 -15.75
C HIS A 8 -12.40 -3.83 -15.35
N SER A 9 -11.91 -2.73 -15.94
CA SER A 9 -10.60 -2.15 -15.56
C SER A 9 -10.56 -1.69 -14.10
N ARG A 10 -11.65 -1.10 -13.60
CA ARG A 10 -11.76 -0.70 -12.19
C ARG A 10 -11.62 -1.91 -11.27
N LYS A 11 -12.37 -2.98 -11.52
CA LYS A 11 -12.31 -4.22 -10.73
C LYS A 11 -10.91 -4.85 -10.78
N ALA A 12 -10.29 -4.86 -11.95
CA ALA A 12 -8.92 -5.38 -12.13
C ALA A 12 -7.89 -4.58 -11.31
N LEU A 13 -7.98 -3.25 -11.33
CA LEU A 13 -7.09 -2.39 -10.54
C LEU A 13 -7.28 -2.59 -9.03
N LEU A 14 -8.52 -2.65 -8.54
CA LEU A 14 -8.78 -2.94 -7.12
C LEU A 14 -8.31 -4.34 -6.73
N THR A 15 -8.41 -5.32 -7.63
CA THR A 15 -7.88 -6.67 -7.41
C THR A 15 -6.35 -6.65 -7.30
N LEU A 16 -5.66 -5.90 -8.17
CA LEU A 16 -4.21 -5.73 -8.13
C LEU A 16 -3.77 -5.08 -6.81
N VAL A 17 -4.45 -4.02 -6.39
CA VAL A 17 -4.18 -3.33 -5.12
C VAL A 17 -4.43 -4.25 -3.93
N SER A 18 -5.54 -4.99 -3.93
CA SER A 18 -5.88 -5.95 -2.88
C SER A 18 -4.81 -7.05 -2.75
N ARG A 19 -4.29 -7.57 -3.88
CA ARG A 19 -3.21 -8.57 -3.85
C ARG A 19 -1.94 -8.03 -3.24
N GLN A 20 -1.56 -6.80 -3.59
CA GLN A 20 -0.37 -6.17 -2.98
C GLN A 20 -0.51 -6.00 -1.46
N PHE A 21 -1.70 -5.68 -0.95
CA PHE A 21 -1.91 -5.63 0.50
C PHE A 21 -1.79 -7.02 1.15
N ASP A 22 -2.31 -8.06 0.51
CA ASP A 22 -2.17 -9.44 0.99
C ASP A 22 -0.70 -9.89 1.00
N ASP A 23 0.04 -9.58 -0.07
CA ASP A 23 1.49 -9.84 -0.16
C ASP A 23 2.25 -9.11 0.95
N ILE A 24 1.92 -7.84 1.22
CA ILE A 24 2.50 -7.07 2.34
C ILE A 24 2.17 -7.76 3.66
N ALA A 25 0.91 -8.15 3.88
CA ALA A 25 0.48 -8.82 5.11
C ALA A 25 1.26 -10.11 5.37
N GLN A 26 1.60 -10.87 4.32
CA GLN A 26 2.36 -12.11 4.43
C GLN A 26 3.85 -11.88 4.76
N ARG A 27 4.44 -10.75 4.36
CA ARG A 27 5.88 -10.49 4.55
C ARG A 27 6.22 -9.51 5.67
N VAL A 28 5.26 -8.72 6.15
CA VAL A 28 5.52 -7.58 7.04
C VAL A 28 6.34 -7.97 8.28
N GLU A 29 6.04 -9.12 8.89
CA GLU A 29 6.76 -9.62 10.07
C GLU A 29 8.23 -9.93 9.75
N ARG A 30 8.48 -10.63 8.63
CA ARG A 30 9.83 -10.93 8.18
C ARG A 30 10.61 -9.66 7.88
N ASP A 31 9.99 -8.72 7.17
CA ASP A 31 10.64 -7.47 6.78
C ASP A 31 10.98 -6.62 8.02
N ILE A 32 10.08 -6.56 9.01
CA ILE A 32 10.35 -5.90 10.30
C ILE A 32 11.51 -6.56 11.02
N HIS A 33 11.52 -7.89 11.17
CA HIS A 33 12.63 -8.58 11.84
C HIS A 33 13.98 -8.34 11.15
N GLN A 34 13.99 -8.35 9.81
CA GLN A 34 15.20 -8.05 9.04
C GLN A 34 15.67 -6.61 9.27
N HIS A 35 14.75 -5.65 9.32
CA HIS A 35 15.09 -4.25 9.53
C HIS A 35 15.55 -3.97 10.97
N ALA A 36 14.88 -4.58 11.96
CA ALA A 36 15.24 -4.51 13.37
C ALA A 36 16.66 -5.02 13.62
N ASN A 37 16.98 -6.20 13.09
CA ASN A 37 18.30 -6.83 13.26
C ASN A 37 19.42 -6.08 12.52
N ALA A 38 19.09 -5.36 11.45
CA ALA A 38 20.05 -4.54 10.71
C ALA A 38 20.26 -3.15 11.35
N SER A 39 19.39 -2.73 12.26
CA SER A 39 19.48 -1.42 12.91
C SER A 39 20.60 -1.41 13.96
N PRO A 40 21.56 -0.47 13.88
CA PRO A 40 22.58 -0.31 14.91
C PRO A 40 22.04 0.33 16.20
N VAL A 41 20.76 0.73 16.24
CA VAL A 41 20.12 1.41 17.38
C VAL A 41 19.11 0.45 18.06
N PRO A 42 19.37 -0.03 19.29
CA PRO A 42 18.59 -1.11 19.93
C PRO A 42 17.15 -0.80 20.40
N ALA A 43 16.53 0.32 20.01
CA ALA A 43 15.22 0.71 20.56
C ALA A 43 14.45 1.78 19.74
N ALA A 44 14.80 1.97 18.47
CA ALA A 44 14.08 2.96 17.66
C ALA A 44 12.73 2.36 17.25
N VAL A 45 11.62 3.01 17.65
CA VAL A 45 10.30 2.72 17.10
C VAL A 45 10.39 2.90 15.58
N GLY A 46 10.32 1.78 14.86
CA GLY A 46 10.57 1.74 13.43
C GLY A 46 9.31 1.92 12.61
N PHE A 47 9.49 2.23 11.33
CA PHE A 47 8.42 2.18 10.33
C PHE A 47 8.93 1.54 9.04
N MET A 48 8.04 0.85 8.35
CA MET A 48 8.26 0.26 7.03
C MET A 48 7.35 0.93 6.01
N LEU A 49 7.92 1.25 4.84
CA LEU A 49 7.19 1.88 3.73
C LEU A 49 7.07 0.91 2.56
N TYR A 50 5.84 0.60 2.17
CA TYR A 50 5.54 -0.25 1.01
C TYR A 50 4.84 0.57 -0.07
N PHE A 51 5.59 0.98 -1.10
CA PHE A 51 5.00 1.65 -2.26
C PHE A 51 4.18 0.67 -3.09
N LEU A 52 2.92 1.04 -3.35
CA LEU A 52 2.07 0.30 -4.26
C LEU A 52 2.54 0.51 -5.69
N ARG A 53 2.40 -0.52 -6.52
CA ARG A 53 2.86 -0.55 -7.90
C ARG A 53 1.73 -0.86 -8.88
N ASN A 54 1.86 -0.41 -10.11
CA ASN A 54 1.00 -0.83 -11.22
C ASN A 54 1.47 -2.18 -11.77
N ALA A 55 0.81 -2.67 -12.83
CA ALA A 55 1.14 -3.94 -13.47
C ALA A 55 2.55 -3.97 -14.10
N ASP A 56 3.10 -2.80 -14.45
CA ASP A 56 4.44 -2.63 -15.03
C ASP A 56 5.54 -2.52 -13.96
N GLY A 57 5.17 -2.59 -12.67
CA GLY A 57 6.09 -2.43 -11.55
C GLY A 57 6.45 -0.98 -11.22
N GLU A 58 5.91 0.02 -11.92
CA GLU A 58 6.06 1.43 -11.58
C GLU A 58 5.22 1.80 -10.35
N PRO A 59 5.56 2.86 -9.59
CA PRO A 59 4.71 3.38 -8.53
C PRO A 59 3.27 3.62 -9.00
N LEU A 60 2.29 3.21 -8.19
CA LEU A 60 0.88 3.38 -8.49
C LEU A 60 0.48 4.86 -8.36
N LYS A 61 0.34 5.52 -9.51
CA LYS A 61 0.01 6.94 -9.63
C LYS A 61 -1.49 7.16 -9.42
N ASP A 62 -1.83 8.22 -8.70
CA ASP A 62 -3.22 8.64 -8.45
C ASP A 62 -4.00 8.93 -9.74
N THR A 63 -3.33 9.43 -10.78
CA THR A 63 -3.93 9.67 -12.10
C THR A 63 -4.50 8.40 -12.74
N VAL A 64 -3.91 7.23 -12.46
CA VAL A 64 -4.41 5.95 -12.94
C VAL A 64 -5.70 5.59 -12.18
N LEU A 65 -5.70 5.74 -10.86
CA LEU A 65 -6.85 5.37 -10.02
C LEU A 65 -8.05 6.28 -10.27
N THR A 66 -7.83 7.60 -10.31
CA THR A 66 -8.88 8.61 -10.57
C THR A 66 -9.53 8.46 -11.93
N LYS A 67 -8.77 8.06 -12.98
CA LYS A 67 -9.34 7.72 -14.30
C LYS A 67 -10.45 6.65 -14.21
N HIS A 68 -10.34 5.74 -13.25
CA HIS A 68 -11.29 4.66 -12.97
C HIS A 68 -12.24 4.96 -11.79
N GLY A 69 -12.26 6.22 -11.30
CA GLY A 69 -13.06 6.65 -10.16
C GLY A 69 -12.66 5.98 -8.84
N ILE A 70 -11.44 5.43 -8.76
CA ILE A 70 -10.90 4.82 -7.55
C ILE A 70 -10.24 5.92 -6.74
N ASN A 71 -10.44 5.89 -5.43
CA ASN A 71 -9.82 6.77 -4.45
C ASN A 71 -9.31 5.90 -3.29
N ARG A 72 -8.69 6.52 -2.29
CA ARG A 72 -8.15 5.80 -1.13
C ARG A 72 -9.17 4.90 -0.43
N ILE A 73 -10.39 5.39 -0.21
CA ILE A 73 -11.46 4.65 0.50
C ILE A 73 -11.74 3.31 -0.18
N HIS A 74 -11.88 3.31 -1.50
CA HIS A 74 -12.11 2.07 -2.25
C HIS A 74 -10.96 1.06 -2.10
N MET A 75 -9.72 1.54 -1.92
CA MET A 75 -8.56 0.68 -1.68
C MET A 75 -8.59 0.12 -0.25
N GLU A 76 -8.95 0.95 0.73
CA GLU A 76 -9.11 0.56 2.15
C GLU A 76 -10.26 -0.45 2.35
N GLU A 77 -11.27 -0.43 1.48
CA GLU A 77 -12.40 -1.38 1.47
C GLU A 77 -12.03 -2.75 0.87
N THR A 78 -10.85 -2.91 0.27
CA THR A 78 -10.44 -4.19 -0.29
C THR A 78 -10.20 -5.24 0.80
N GLU A 79 -10.47 -6.51 0.47
CA GLU A 79 -10.21 -7.62 1.39
C GLU A 79 -8.73 -7.69 1.80
N GLY A 80 -7.82 -7.40 0.88
CA GLY A 80 -6.38 -7.37 1.15
C GLY A 80 -6.00 -6.33 2.20
N PHE A 81 -6.56 -5.12 2.12
CA PHE A 81 -6.27 -4.09 3.13
C PHE A 81 -6.80 -4.48 4.51
N ARG A 82 -7.99 -5.09 4.56
CA ARG A 82 -8.53 -5.64 5.81
C ARG A 82 -7.61 -6.71 6.40
N LYS A 83 -7.14 -7.67 5.60
CA LYS A 83 -6.19 -8.72 6.06
C LYS A 83 -4.88 -8.13 6.57
N LEU A 84 -4.33 -7.13 5.87
CA LEU A 84 -3.15 -6.41 6.31
C LEU A 84 -3.37 -5.75 7.67
N ARG A 85 -4.46 -4.99 7.82
CA ARG A 85 -4.80 -4.33 9.09
C ARG A 85 -4.98 -5.33 10.24
N ASP A 86 -5.70 -6.41 10.01
CA ASP A 86 -5.92 -7.45 11.01
C ASP A 86 -4.60 -8.15 11.40
N THR A 87 -3.69 -8.33 10.44
CA THR A 87 -2.36 -8.90 10.66
C THR A 87 -1.49 -7.97 11.49
N CYS A 88 -1.41 -6.69 11.12
CA CYS A 88 -0.70 -5.67 11.89
C CYS A 88 -1.27 -5.53 13.32
N GLN A 89 -2.60 -5.47 13.47
CA GLN A 89 -3.25 -5.32 14.77
C GLN A 89 -2.94 -6.50 15.72
N ARG A 90 -2.96 -7.75 15.22
CA ARG A 90 -2.57 -8.94 16.02
C ARG A 90 -1.13 -8.87 16.53
N LYS A 91 -0.28 -8.12 15.84
CA LYS A 91 1.14 -7.90 16.18
C LYS A 91 1.38 -6.58 16.90
N GLN A 92 0.31 -5.87 17.29
CA GLN A 92 0.37 -4.54 17.93
C GLN A 92 1.06 -3.48 17.06
N LEU A 93 0.98 -3.63 15.73
CA LEU A 93 1.50 -2.69 14.74
C LEU A 93 0.37 -1.79 14.21
N GLY A 94 0.72 -0.56 13.86
CA GLY A 94 -0.13 0.31 13.06
C GLY A 94 0.03 0.00 11.57
N SER A 95 -1.06 0.19 10.81
CA SER A 95 -1.02 0.11 9.35
C SER A 95 -1.92 1.18 8.75
N ARG A 96 -1.38 2.01 7.85
CA ARG A 96 -2.13 3.09 7.20
C ARG A 96 -1.75 3.24 5.74
N LEU A 97 -2.73 3.58 4.92
CA LEU A 97 -2.54 3.89 3.52
C LEU A 97 -2.35 5.40 3.38
N GLU A 98 -1.21 5.79 2.84
CA GLU A 98 -0.82 7.19 2.66
C GLU A 98 -0.59 7.54 1.20
N GLU A 99 -0.76 8.82 0.91
CA GLU A 99 -0.31 9.46 -0.32
C GLU A 99 1.11 10.00 -0.14
N HIS A 100 1.90 9.95 -1.19
CA HIS A 100 3.25 10.51 -1.24
C HIS A 100 3.44 11.23 -2.57
N PHE A 101 4.17 12.35 -2.58
CA PHE A 101 4.47 13.06 -3.81
C PHE A 101 5.69 12.46 -4.49
N TYR A 102 5.53 12.08 -5.75
CA TYR A 102 6.63 11.58 -6.55
C TYR A 102 7.48 12.75 -7.07
N THR A 103 8.55 13.07 -6.33
CA THR A 103 9.39 14.24 -6.57
C THR A 103 10.21 14.19 -7.86
N HIS A 104 10.28 13.03 -8.52
CA HIS A 104 11.11 12.80 -9.72
C HIS A 104 10.37 13.05 -11.04
N GLN A 105 9.15 13.59 -11.01
CA GLN A 105 8.40 13.96 -12.22
C GLN A 105 8.20 15.48 -12.33
N PRO A 106 8.20 16.02 -13.56
CA PRO A 106 7.98 17.46 -13.79
C PRO A 106 6.60 17.94 -13.32
N ASN A 107 5.64 17.03 -13.19
CA ASN A 107 4.33 17.29 -12.62
C ASN A 107 4.21 16.59 -11.25
N LEU A 108 3.60 17.26 -10.27
CA LEU A 108 3.32 16.71 -8.94
C LEU A 108 2.35 15.51 -9.06
N THR A 109 2.91 14.32 -9.20
CA THR A 109 2.15 13.07 -9.24
C THR A 109 2.10 12.45 -7.84
N ARG A 110 0.90 12.24 -7.32
CA ARG A 110 0.71 11.49 -6.07
C ARG A 110 0.82 9.99 -6.35
N ILE A 111 1.48 9.28 -5.45
CA ILE A 111 1.60 7.83 -5.44
C ILE A 111 1.14 7.30 -4.08
N TYR A 112 0.76 6.03 -4.04
CA TYR A 112 0.24 5.40 -2.81
C TYR A 112 1.27 4.49 -2.16
N LYS A 113 1.32 4.52 -0.83
CA LYS A 113 2.15 3.64 0.00
C LYS A 113 1.40 3.16 1.23
N VAL A 114 1.72 1.97 1.70
CA VAL A 114 1.37 1.52 3.04
C VAL A 114 2.52 1.89 3.98
N VAL A 115 2.17 2.49 5.12
CA VAL A 115 3.06 2.66 6.25
C VAL A 115 2.67 1.65 7.31
N VAL A 116 3.64 0.86 7.77
CA VAL A 116 3.51 0.00 8.95
C VAL A 116 4.46 0.52 10.01
N ASP A 117 3.95 0.84 11.19
CA ASP A 117 4.70 1.45 12.29
C ASP A 117 4.41 0.77 13.65
N GLY A 118 5.18 1.14 14.67
CA GLY A 118 4.92 0.72 16.05
C GLY A 118 5.67 -0.53 16.53
N TRP A 119 6.67 -1.00 15.79
CA TRP A 119 7.58 -2.03 16.27
C TRP A 119 8.79 -1.41 16.98
N ALA A 120 9.31 -2.08 18.00
CA ALA A 120 10.46 -1.66 18.83
C ALA A 120 11.44 -2.81 18.99
#